data_AF-A0A9Q0U6P7-F1
#
_entry.id   AF-A0A9Q0U6P7-F1
#
_cell.length_a   1.000
_cell.length_b   1.000
_cell.length_c   1.000
_cell.angle_alpha   90.00
_cell.angle_beta   90.00
_cell.angle_gamma   90.00
#
_symmetry.space_group_name_H-M   'P 1'
#
loop_
_entity.id
_entity.type
_entity.pdbx_description
1 polymer ?
#
loop_
_entity_poly.entity_id
_entity_poly.type
_entity_poly.pdbx_seq_one_letter_code
_entity_poly.pdbx_strand_id
1 'polypeptide(L)'
;MCSSCSSGSSSTKSWIVHGIVAGAAVAAAIGGGAYLVRYRKFRARVVGIIPARYASSRFEGKPLVNILGKPMIQRTWERAKLATTLDHIVVATDDEKIAECCRGFGSDVVMTSESCRNGTERCHEALQKLDKKYDVVVNIQGDEPLIEPEIIDGIVRSLQLAPDAVFSTAVTSLKPEDAFRSQSSEMGLIPYNKSGKVNPQFPYMLHLGIQSYDAKFLKIYTELQPTPLQLEEDLEQLKVLENGYKMKVIKVDHEAHGVDVPEDVEKIENLMREQNLS
;
A
#
# COMPACT_ATOMS: atom_id res chain seq x y z
N MET A 1 -62.28 -40.03 26.82
CA MET A 1 -62.47 -41.41 26.32
C MET A 1 -61.08 -41.87 25.88
N CYS A 2 -60.37 -42.60 26.76
CA CYS A 2 -60.18 -44.05 26.66
C CYS A 2 -59.40 -44.42 25.39
N SER A 3 -58.37 -45.25 25.39
CA SER A 3 -57.67 -46.00 26.42
C SER A 3 -56.38 -46.52 25.77
N SER A 4 -55.46 -46.86 26.65
CA SER A 4 -54.16 -47.48 26.45
C SER A 4 -54.19 -48.88 25.80
N CYS A 5 -53.00 -49.32 25.36
CA CYS A 5 -52.50 -50.71 25.28
C CYS A 5 -53.07 -51.56 24.11
N SER A 6 -52.35 -52.48 23.47
CA SER A 6 -51.40 -53.46 24.01
C SER A 6 -50.61 -54.20 22.90
N SER A 7 -49.33 -54.43 23.16
CA SER A 7 -48.49 -55.63 22.91
C SER A 7 -48.77 -56.62 21.75
N GLY A 8 -47.73 -56.89 20.98
CA GLY A 8 -47.54 -58.13 20.20
C GLY A 8 -46.06 -58.50 20.13
N SER A 9 -45.67 -59.56 20.84
CA SER A 9 -44.34 -60.16 20.92
C SER A 9 -44.20 -61.26 19.87
N SER A 10 -43.05 -61.36 19.19
CA SER A 10 -42.50 -62.64 18.74
C SER A 10 -41.03 -62.51 18.34
N SER A 11 -40.18 -63.18 19.12
CA SER A 11 -38.75 -63.46 18.91
C SER A 11 -38.52 -64.32 17.66
N THR A 12 -37.48 -64.06 16.85
CA THR A 12 -36.26 -64.91 16.77
C THR A 12 -35.18 -64.38 15.81
N LYS A 13 -33.91 -64.64 16.19
CA LYS A 13 -32.68 -64.80 15.38
C LYS A 13 -31.82 -63.56 15.06
N SER A 14 -31.00 -63.26 16.06
CA SER A 14 -29.56 -62.93 16.01
C SER A 14 -28.87 -63.07 14.64
N TRP A 15 -28.29 -61.96 14.18
CA TRP A 15 -26.95 -61.94 13.59
C TRP A 15 -26.18 -60.75 14.20
N ILE A 16 -25.26 -61.08 15.11
CA ILE A 16 -24.22 -60.16 15.56
C ILE A 16 -23.21 -60.05 14.43
N VAL A 17 -23.17 -58.92 13.75
CA VAL A 17 -21.99 -58.52 12.97
C VAL A 17 -21.28 -57.45 13.77
N HIS A 18 -20.09 -57.80 14.26
CA HIS A 18 -19.15 -56.87 14.87
C HIS A 18 -18.71 -55.84 13.82
N GLY A 19 -19.35 -54.67 13.83
CA GLY A 19 -18.92 -53.48 13.11
C GLY A 19 -18.45 -52.44 14.11
N ILE A 20 -17.15 -52.23 14.15
CA ILE A 20 -16.44 -51.35 15.09
C ILE A 20 -17.01 -49.92 15.09
N VAL A 21 -17.18 -49.41 16.30
CA VAL A 21 -17.43 -48.00 16.64
C VAL A 21 -16.32 -47.12 16.04
N ALA A 22 -16.64 -46.32 15.03
CA ALA A 22 -15.86 -45.16 14.62
C ALA A 22 -16.78 -44.14 13.92
N GLY A 23 -17.75 -43.60 14.66
CA GLY A 23 -18.77 -42.72 14.12
C GLY A 23 -19.14 -41.58 15.07
N ALA A 24 -18.16 -40.76 15.49
CA ALA A 24 -18.44 -39.53 16.22
C ALA A 24 -17.32 -38.46 16.15
N ALA A 25 -16.40 -38.51 15.18
CA ALA A 25 -15.27 -37.56 15.13
C ALA A 25 -15.00 -36.93 13.75
N VAL A 26 -15.95 -36.94 12.82
CA VAL A 26 -15.75 -36.32 11.49
C VAL A 26 -16.63 -35.07 11.25
N ALA A 27 -17.60 -34.78 12.11
CA ALA A 27 -18.44 -33.58 11.96
C ALA A 27 -17.92 -32.30 12.65
N ALA A 28 -16.85 -32.37 13.46
CA ALA A 28 -16.30 -31.20 14.16
C ALA A 28 -15.08 -30.56 13.49
N ALA A 29 -14.39 -31.28 12.59
CA ALA A 29 -13.16 -30.80 11.96
C ALA A 29 -13.40 -29.82 10.78
N ILE A 30 -14.56 -29.90 10.13
CA ILE A 30 -14.89 -29.02 8.99
C ILE A 30 -15.37 -27.63 9.47
N GLY A 31 -16.02 -27.57 10.64
CA GLY A 31 -16.43 -26.30 11.26
C GLY A 31 -15.26 -25.52 11.86
N GLY A 32 -14.29 -26.21 12.49
CA GLY A 32 -13.13 -25.58 13.11
C GLY A 32 -12.19 -24.90 12.11
N GLY A 33 -11.96 -25.52 10.95
CA GLY A 33 -11.11 -24.96 9.89
C GLY A 33 -11.70 -23.68 9.28
N ALA A 34 -13.02 -23.66 9.00
CA ALA A 34 -13.69 -22.47 8.49
C ALA A 34 -13.80 -21.35 9.55
N TYR A 35 -13.91 -21.71 10.83
CA TYR A 35 -13.96 -20.76 11.94
C TYR A 35 -12.57 -20.16 12.26
N LEU A 36 -11.50 -20.95 12.15
CA LEU A 36 -10.11 -20.49 12.32
C LEU A 36 -9.60 -19.65 11.14
N VAL A 37 -10.09 -19.89 9.92
CA VAL A 37 -9.79 -19.04 8.75
C VAL A 37 -10.36 -17.61 8.93
N ARG A 38 -11.36 -17.43 9.79
CA ARG A 38 -12.08 -16.15 9.96
C ARG A 38 -11.45 -15.19 10.97
N TYR A 39 -10.35 -15.56 11.64
CA TYR A 39 -9.58 -14.67 12.51
C TYR A 39 -8.27 -14.22 11.85
N ARG A 40 -8.32 -13.74 10.60
CA ARG A 40 -7.25 -12.84 10.14
C ARG A 40 -7.40 -11.55 10.94
N LYS A 41 -6.50 -11.36 11.91
CA LYS A 41 -6.42 -10.15 12.74
C LYS A 41 -6.55 -8.93 11.82
N PHE A 42 -7.59 -8.14 12.04
CA PHE A 42 -7.79 -6.89 11.30
C PHE A 42 -6.51 -6.06 11.37
N ARG A 43 -6.08 -5.51 10.24
CA ARG A 43 -4.85 -4.72 10.14
C ARG A 43 -5.10 -3.35 10.75
N ALA A 44 -5.01 -3.28 12.08
CA ALA A 44 -5.55 -2.17 12.85
C ALA A 44 -4.62 -0.97 12.88
N ARG A 45 -3.30 -1.20 13.04
CA ARG A 45 -2.34 -0.10 13.19
C ARG A 45 -1.62 0.21 11.88
N VAL A 46 -1.58 1.49 11.53
CA VAL A 46 -1.07 2.00 10.27
C VAL A 46 -0.03 3.08 10.53
N VAL A 47 1.13 2.98 9.90
CA VAL A 47 2.15 4.03 9.90
C VAL A 47 2.35 4.56 8.48
N GLY A 48 2.33 5.88 8.32
CA GLY A 48 2.83 6.55 7.14
C GLY A 48 4.32 6.82 7.29
N ILE A 49 5.10 6.42 6.29
CA ILE A 49 6.54 6.68 6.24
C ILE A 49 6.81 7.50 4.98
N ILE A 50 7.42 8.66 5.15
CA ILE A 50 7.83 9.54 4.06
C ILE A 50 9.34 9.37 3.86
N PRO A 51 9.80 8.55 2.90
CA PRO A 51 11.23 8.43 2.62
C PRO A 51 11.76 9.71 1.95
N ALA A 52 12.91 10.18 2.44
CA ALA A 52 13.57 11.36 1.90
C ALA A 52 15.08 11.15 1.85
N ARG A 53 15.70 11.56 0.73
CA ARG A 53 17.16 11.53 0.52
C ARG A 53 17.62 12.90 0.07
N TYR A 54 18.81 13.29 0.50
CA TYR A 54 19.43 14.52 0.03
C TYR A 54 20.04 14.34 -1.36
N ALA A 55 20.76 13.23 -1.56
CA ALA A 55 21.45 12.93 -2.80
C ALA A 55 20.46 12.49 -3.89
N SER A 56 20.31 13.32 -4.92
CA SER A 56 19.60 13.01 -6.16
C SER A 56 20.37 13.62 -7.32
N SER A 57 20.58 12.85 -8.39
CA SER A 57 21.34 13.27 -9.57
C SER A 57 20.60 14.32 -10.42
N ARG A 58 19.27 14.32 -10.37
CA ARG A 58 18.40 15.24 -11.13
C ARG A 58 18.05 16.50 -10.35
N PHE A 59 17.97 16.39 -9.03
CA PHE A 59 17.53 17.49 -8.16
C PHE A 59 18.08 17.31 -6.74
N GLU A 60 19.32 17.74 -6.52
CA GLU A 60 19.97 17.66 -5.20
C GLU A 60 19.22 18.51 -4.16
N GLY A 61 19.03 17.97 -2.94
CA GLY A 61 18.32 18.68 -1.88
C GLY A 61 16.82 18.86 -2.15
N LYS A 62 16.26 18.15 -3.14
CA LYS A 62 14.84 18.19 -3.53
C LYS A 62 13.86 18.24 -2.34
N PRO A 63 13.94 17.39 -1.31
CA PRO A 63 13.01 17.45 -0.17
C PRO A 63 12.97 18.81 0.55
N LEU A 64 14.07 19.58 0.51
CA LEU A 64 14.23 20.87 1.17
C LEU A 64 13.91 22.05 0.26
N VAL A 65 13.55 21.83 -1.01
CA VAL A 65 13.17 22.93 -1.90
C VAL A 65 11.95 23.65 -1.35
N ASN A 66 11.98 24.97 -1.43
CA ASN A 66 10.90 25.81 -0.93
C ASN A 66 9.75 25.86 -1.93
N ILE A 67 8.53 25.59 -1.45
CA ILE A 67 7.27 25.72 -2.18
C ILE A 67 6.38 26.65 -1.37
N LEU A 68 6.17 27.88 -1.86
CA LEU A 68 5.38 28.91 -1.18
C LEU A 68 5.82 29.16 0.28
N GLY A 69 7.12 29.14 0.57
CA GLY A 69 7.64 29.44 1.91
C GLY A 69 7.74 28.26 2.89
N LYS A 70 7.42 27.03 2.46
CA LYS A 70 7.70 25.81 3.23
C LYS A 70 8.53 24.81 2.41
N PRO A 71 9.42 24.03 3.04
CA PRO A 71 10.08 22.89 2.40
C PRO A 71 9.07 21.92 1.81
N MET A 72 9.36 21.34 0.64
CA MET A 72 8.48 20.39 -0.04
C MET A 72 8.11 19.20 0.86
N ILE A 73 9.08 18.66 1.61
CA ILE A 73 8.83 17.56 2.53
C ILE A 73 7.82 17.92 3.64
N GLN A 74 7.79 19.20 4.06
CA GLN A 74 6.80 19.70 5.01
C GLN A 74 5.41 19.71 4.39
N ARG A 75 5.28 20.10 3.11
CA ARG A 75 4.00 20.08 2.38
C ARG A 75 3.42 18.68 2.34
N THR A 76 4.21 17.69 1.92
CA THR A 76 3.82 16.28 1.89
C THR A 76 3.41 15.78 3.28
N TRP A 77 4.19 16.11 4.33
CA TRP A 77 3.86 15.72 5.69
C TRP A 77 2.56 16.34 6.21
N GLU A 78 2.33 17.63 5.95
CA GLU A 78 1.10 18.33 6.33
C GLU A 78 -0.13 17.70 5.65
N ARG A 79 -0.02 17.34 4.36
CA ARG A 79 -1.08 16.61 3.64
C ARG A 79 -1.30 15.22 4.23
N ALA A 80 -0.24 14.44 4.43
CA ALA A 80 -0.34 13.11 5.01
C ALA A 80 -1.00 13.11 6.40
N LYS A 81 -0.75 14.15 7.22
CA LYS A 81 -1.38 14.32 8.55
C LYS A 81 -2.88 14.49 8.53
N LEU A 82 -3.47 14.88 7.39
CA LEU A 82 -4.91 15.00 7.25
C LEU A 82 -5.58 13.65 6.98
N ALA A 83 -4.81 12.60 6.66
CA ALA A 83 -5.35 11.25 6.44
C ALA A 83 -5.88 10.66 7.76
N THR A 84 -7.08 10.09 7.72
CA THR A 84 -7.77 9.60 8.92
C THR A 84 -7.34 8.20 9.34
N THR A 85 -6.67 7.47 8.45
CA THR A 85 -6.29 6.07 8.66
C THR A 85 -4.90 5.89 9.24
N LEU A 86 -4.07 6.94 9.31
CA LEU A 86 -2.70 6.87 9.83
C LEU A 86 -2.67 7.09 11.34
N ASP A 87 -2.16 6.12 12.10
CA ASP A 87 -1.95 6.27 13.56
C ASP A 87 -0.66 7.03 13.90
N HIS A 88 0.27 7.07 12.95
CA HIS A 88 1.60 7.64 13.11
C HIS A 88 2.19 8.01 11.75
N ILE A 89 2.96 9.09 11.70
CA ILE A 89 3.64 9.55 10.48
C ILE A 89 5.08 9.88 10.85
N VAL A 90 6.03 9.32 10.11
CA VAL A 90 7.45 9.59 10.29
C VAL A 90 8.11 9.94 8.96
N VAL A 91 9.10 10.83 9.00
CA VAL A 91 10.04 11.01 7.89
C VAL A 91 11.21 10.06 8.11
N ALA A 92 11.54 9.27 7.08
CA ALA A 92 12.70 8.38 7.10
C ALA A 92 13.78 8.95 6.19
N THR A 93 14.94 9.29 6.76
CA THR A 93 16.03 9.92 5.98
C THR A 93 17.41 9.47 6.44
N ASP A 94 18.40 9.59 5.57
CA ASP A 94 19.82 9.39 5.85
C ASP A 94 20.57 10.69 6.14
N ASP A 95 19.94 11.85 5.90
CA ASP A 95 20.59 13.16 5.96
C ASP A 95 20.14 13.98 7.18
N GLU A 96 21.10 14.51 7.93
CA GLU A 96 20.80 15.25 9.16
C GLU A 96 20.16 16.61 8.87
N LYS A 97 20.41 17.26 7.73
CA LYS A 97 19.76 18.53 7.39
C LYS A 97 18.27 18.32 7.13
N ILE A 98 17.92 17.23 6.44
CA ILE A 98 16.51 16.82 6.27
C ILE A 98 15.91 16.51 7.64
N ALA A 99 16.61 15.77 8.49
CA ALA A 99 16.14 15.42 9.82
C ALA A 99 15.87 16.66 10.69
N GLU A 100 16.82 17.60 10.76
CA GLU A 100 16.69 18.86 11.49
C GLU A 100 15.53 19.71 10.98
N CYS A 101 15.40 19.84 9.65
CA CYS A 101 14.28 20.53 9.02
C CYS A 101 12.94 19.91 9.44
N CYS A 102 12.83 18.57 9.38
CA CYS A 102 11.61 17.85 9.72
C CYS A 102 11.23 17.96 11.20
N ARG A 103 12.21 17.87 12.10
CA ARG A 103 11.99 18.13 13.53
C ARG A 103 11.53 19.57 13.78
N GLY A 104 12.03 20.53 13.00
CA GLY A 104 11.67 21.95 13.09
C GLY A 104 10.17 22.24 12.88
N PHE A 105 9.48 21.47 12.04
CA PHE A 105 8.03 21.57 11.87
C PHE A 105 7.23 20.51 12.64
N GLY A 106 7.89 19.77 13.54
CA GLY A 106 7.26 18.82 14.46
C GLY A 106 6.97 17.44 13.88
N SER A 107 7.65 17.03 12.81
CA SER A 107 7.62 15.64 12.36
C SER A 107 8.53 14.77 13.21
N ASP A 108 8.05 13.56 13.52
CA ASP A 108 8.91 12.48 13.96
C ASP A 108 9.85 12.05 12.82
N VAL A 109 11.09 11.73 13.16
CA VAL A 109 12.14 11.38 12.19
C VAL A 109 12.83 10.10 12.59
N VAL A 110 13.00 9.20 11.63
CA VAL A 110 13.79 7.98 11.77
C VAL A 110 15.02 8.07 10.87
N MET A 111 16.20 8.09 11.48
CA MET A 111 17.45 8.00 10.72
C MET A 111 17.59 6.60 10.13
N THR A 112 17.89 6.53 8.84
CA THR A 112 18.03 5.30 8.03
C THR A 112 19.36 5.31 7.29
N SER A 113 19.78 4.16 6.78
CA SER A 113 21.05 4.02 6.09
C SER A 113 21.03 4.65 4.69
N GLU A 114 22.15 5.23 4.29
CA GLU A 114 22.43 5.60 2.89
C GLU A 114 22.42 4.37 1.96
N SER A 115 22.63 3.17 2.50
CA SER A 115 22.67 1.91 1.72
C SER A 115 21.30 1.41 1.26
N CYS A 116 20.19 1.96 1.79
CA CYS A 116 18.86 1.67 1.24
C CYS A 116 18.87 1.96 -0.26
N ARG A 117 18.36 1.06 -1.09
CA ARG A 117 18.40 1.23 -2.56
C ARG A 117 17.28 2.12 -3.07
N ASN A 118 16.11 2.06 -2.44
CA ASN A 118 14.93 2.83 -2.83
C ASN A 118 14.10 3.27 -1.62
N GLY A 119 12.93 3.89 -1.86
CA GLY A 119 12.01 4.33 -0.81
C GLY A 119 11.42 3.18 0.00
N THR A 120 11.15 2.04 -0.63
CA THR A 120 10.53 0.87 0.01
C THR A 120 11.47 0.19 1.01
N GLU A 121 12.75 0.04 0.69
CA GLU A 121 13.75 -0.43 1.65
C GLU A 121 13.95 0.53 2.81
N ARG A 122 13.92 1.84 2.53
CA ARG A 122 14.00 2.87 3.57
C ARG A 122 12.80 2.81 4.51
N CYS A 123 11.60 2.58 3.99
CA CYS A 123 10.40 2.33 4.79
C CYS A 123 10.54 1.08 5.65
N HIS A 124 11.11 -0.01 5.10
CA HIS A 124 11.35 -1.22 5.87
C HIS A 124 12.35 -1.00 7.01
N GLU A 125 13.48 -0.34 6.74
CA GLU A 125 14.48 -0.03 7.76
C GLU A 125 13.90 0.87 8.85
N ALA A 126 13.15 1.90 8.46
CA ALA A 126 12.48 2.80 9.41
C ALA A 126 11.49 2.04 10.29
N LEU A 127 10.68 1.14 9.71
CA LEU A 127 9.75 0.28 10.46
C LEU A 127 10.48 -0.55 11.54
N GLN A 128 11.69 -1.06 11.26
CA GLN A 128 12.46 -1.85 12.24
C GLN A 128 12.93 -1.02 13.44
N LYS A 129 13.04 0.31 13.28
CA LYS A 129 13.51 1.24 14.32
C LYS A 129 12.37 1.86 15.14
N LEU A 130 11.12 1.61 14.79
CA LEU A 130 9.96 2.11 15.54
C LEU A 130 9.65 1.20 16.74
N ASP A 131 9.39 1.80 17.90
CA ASP A 131 9.05 1.05 19.13
C ASP A 131 7.69 0.34 19.06
N LYS A 132 6.78 0.89 18.25
CA LYS A 132 5.43 0.36 18.08
C LYS A 132 5.37 -0.63 16.92
N LYS A 133 4.54 -1.67 17.09
CA LYS A 133 4.20 -2.60 16.00
C LYS A 133 3.06 -2.05 15.16
N TYR A 134 3.21 -2.10 13.85
CA TYR A 134 2.21 -1.73 12.85
C TYR A 134 1.81 -2.95 12.02
N ASP A 135 0.57 -2.97 11.55
CA ASP A 135 0.03 -4.00 10.67
C ASP A 135 0.07 -3.54 9.20
N VAL A 136 0.00 -2.23 8.94
CA VAL A 136 0.13 -1.59 7.61
C VAL A 136 1.22 -0.52 7.63
N VAL A 137 1.99 -0.47 6.55
CA VAL A 137 2.95 0.62 6.27
C VAL A 137 2.56 1.29 4.97
N VAL A 138 2.43 2.62 4.99
CA VAL A 138 2.21 3.42 3.79
C VAL A 138 3.52 4.10 3.41
N ASN A 139 4.02 3.80 2.22
CA ASN A 139 5.13 4.51 1.60
C ASN A 139 4.55 5.75 0.88
N ILE A 140 4.77 6.93 1.45
CA ILE A 140 4.24 8.21 0.97
C ILE A 140 5.38 8.98 0.34
N GLN A 141 5.37 9.20 -0.97
CA GLN A 141 6.48 9.83 -1.67
C GLN A 141 6.71 11.27 -1.20
N GLY A 142 7.94 11.60 -0.82
CA GLY A 142 8.30 12.91 -0.26
C GLY A 142 8.17 14.08 -1.24
N ASP A 143 8.04 13.78 -2.52
CA ASP A 143 7.99 14.70 -3.66
C ASP A 143 6.61 14.87 -4.29
N GLU A 144 5.56 14.40 -3.60
CA GLU A 144 4.15 14.66 -3.92
C GLU A 144 3.54 15.65 -2.91
N PRO A 145 3.90 16.95 -2.97
CA PRO A 145 3.46 17.96 -1.99
C PRO A 145 1.94 18.19 -1.98
N LEU A 146 1.23 17.72 -3.01
CA LEU A 146 -0.22 17.85 -3.18
C LEU A 146 -0.98 16.54 -3.02
N ILE A 147 -0.35 15.48 -2.48
CA ILE A 147 -1.03 14.20 -2.24
C ILE A 147 -2.36 14.42 -1.50
N GLU A 148 -3.42 13.79 -1.99
CA GLU A 148 -4.74 13.87 -1.38
C GLU A 148 -4.85 12.87 -0.21
N PRO A 149 -5.26 13.32 0.99
CA PRO A 149 -5.44 12.45 2.16
C PRO A 149 -6.37 11.27 1.89
N GLU A 150 -7.37 11.46 1.05
CA GLU A 150 -8.37 10.46 0.66
C GLU A 150 -7.74 9.31 -0.13
N ILE A 151 -6.65 9.55 -0.86
CA ILE A 151 -5.91 8.51 -1.59
C ILE A 151 -5.17 7.61 -0.60
N ILE A 152 -4.49 8.21 0.39
CA ILE A 152 -3.84 7.50 1.50
C ILE A 152 -4.87 6.62 2.22
N ASP A 153 -6.01 7.23 2.61
CA ASP A 153 -7.09 6.53 3.30
C ASP A 153 -7.68 5.40 2.45
N GLY A 154 -7.85 5.63 1.14
CA GLY A 154 -8.37 4.66 0.20
C GLY A 154 -7.51 3.42 0.09
N ILE A 155 -6.19 3.57 -0.10
CA ILE A 155 -5.29 2.40 -0.25
C ILE A 155 -5.17 1.61 1.05
N VAL A 156 -5.16 2.30 2.20
CA VAL A 156 -5.12 1.66 3.51
C VAL A 156 -6.39 0.86 3.76
N ARG A 157 -7.57 1.46 3.55
CA ARG A 157 -8.86 0.77 3.73
C ARG A 157 -9.01 -0.40 2.78
N SER A 158 -8.59 -0.23 1.52
CA SER A 158 -8.59 -1.30 0.51
C SER A 158 -7.77 -2.50 0.98
N LEU A 159 -6.58 -2.27 1.55
CA LEU A 159 -5.75 -3.34 2.10
C LEU A 159 -6.33 -3.92 3.38
N GLN A 160 -6.91 -3.12 4.29
CA GLN A 160 -7.56 -3.59 5.51
C GLN A 160 -8.75 -4.52 5.22
N LEU A 161 -9.54 -4.20 4.18
CA LEU A 161 -10.70 -4.98 3.73
C LEU A 161 -10.32 -6.21 2.89
N ALA A 162 -9.05 -6.32 2.50
CA ALA A 162 -8.53 -7.40 1.68
C ALA A 162 -7.51 -8.25 2.46
N PRO A 163 -7.97 -9.11 3.39
CA PRO A 163 -7.11 -10.02 4.12
C PRO A 163 -6.71 -11.19 3.22
N ASP A 164 -6.29 -10.97 2.00
CA ASP A 164 -5.63 -11.95 1.13
C ASP A 164 -4.61 -11.24 0.24
N ALA A 165 -4.84 -9.95 -0.02
CA ALA A 165 -3.84 -9.02 -0.54
C ALA A 165 -2.78 -8.65 0.51
N VAL A 166 -1.59 -8.30 0.04
CA VAL A 166 -0.44 -7.85 0.84
C VAL A 166 0.04 -6.44 0.48
N PHE A 167 -0.54 -5.87 -0.56
CA PHE A 167 -0.17 -4.59 -1.14
C PHE A 167 -1.43 -3.88 -1.66
N SER A 168 -1.50 -2.56 -1.55
CA SER A 168 -2.49 -1.75 -2.26
C SER A 168 -1.89 -0.44 -2.77
N THR A 169 -2.29 -0.04 -3.97
CA THR A 169 -1.90 1.22 -4.63
C THR A 169 -3.13 1.89 -5.28
N ALA A 170 -2.94 3.05 -5.89
CA ALA A 170 -3.96 3.81 -6.61
C ALA A 170 -3.62 4.01 -8.09
N VAL A 171 -4.65 4.17 -8.90
CA VAL A 171 -4.56 4.60 -10.30
C VAL A 171 -5.52 5.76 -10.56
N THR A 172 -5.15 6.66 -11.45
CA THR A 172 -6.03 7.72 -11.94
C THR A 172 -6.29 7.56 -13.44
N SER A 173 -7.37 8.13 -13.93
CA SER A 173 -7.64 8.18 -15.37
C SER A 173 -6.67 9.14 -16.04
N LEU A 174 -6.01 8.69 -17.11
CA LEU A 174 -5.07 9.53 -17.84
C LEU A 174 -5.77 10.25 -18.97
N LYS A 175 -5.63 11.58 -19.02
CA LYS A 175 -6.15 12.38 -20.13
C LYS A 175 -5.33 12.07 -21.40
N PRO A 176 -5.96 11.99 -22.59
CA PRO A 176 -5.28 11.66 -23.84
C PRO A 176 -4.05 12.52 -24.15
N GLU A 177 -4.10 13.81 -23.80
CA GLU A 177 -3.01 14.78 -23.97
C GLU A 177 -1.78 14.48 -23.09
N ASP A 178 -1.98 13.87 -21.91
CA ASP A 178 -0.91 13.60 -20.94
C ASP A 178 -0.27 12.22 -21.14
N ALA A 179 -0.94 11.32 -21.85
CA ALA A 179 -0.46 9.96 -22.11
C ALA A 179 0.84 9.90 -22.94
N PHE A 180 1.17 10.95 -23.70
CA PHE A 180 2.46 11.03 -24.38
C PHE A 180 3.61 11.34 -23.42
N ARG A 181 3.34 12.14 -22.38
CA ARG A 181 4.32 12.55 -21.35
C ARG A 181 4.55 11.45 -20.32
N SER A 182 3.54 10.63 -20.04
CA SER A 182 3.63 9.56 -19.04
C SER A 182 4.41 8.33 -19.50
N GLN A 183 4.77 8.22 -20.79
CA GLN A 183 5.62 7.12 -21.27
C GLN A 183 7.05 7.20 -20.72
N SER A 184 7.46 8.36 -20.20
CA SER A 184 8.78 8.58 -19.59
C SER A 184 8.75 8.72 -18.07
N SER A 185 7.57 8.69 -17.44
CA SER A 185 7.45 8.81 -15.98
C SER A 185 7.56 7.44 -15.32
N GLU A 186 8.20 7.38 -14.15
CA GLU A 186 8.23 6.22 -13.24
C GLU A 186 6.80 5.78 -12.81
N MET A 187 5.80 6.61 -13.10
CA MET A 187 4.37 6.29 -13.03
C MET A 187 3.94 5.46 -14.25
N GLY A 188 3.95 4.13 -14.09
CA GLY A 188 3.61 3.18 -15.14
C GLY A 188 2.25 3.41 -15.80
N LEU A 189 2.23 3.49 -17.13
CA LEU A 189 1.02 3.56 -17.96
C LEU A 189 0.34 2.18 -18.01
N ILE A 190 -0.95 2.12 -17.67
CA ILE A 190 -1.72 0.87 -17.65
C ILE A 190 -2.89 0.95 -18.65
N PRO A 191 -2.99 0.03 -19.63
CA PRO A 191 -1.99 -0.96 -20.02
C PRO A 191 -0.84 -0.32 -20.80
N TYR A 192 0.32 -0.98 -20.80
CA TYR A 192 1.44 -0.62 -21.66
C TYR A 192 1.05 -0.73 -23.14
N ASN A 193 1.46 0.25 -23.95
CA ASN A 193 1.22 0.27 -25.38
C ASN A 193 2.50 -0.01 -26.19
N LYS A 194 2.60 -1.24 -26.70
CA LYS A 194 3.73 -1.72 -27.51
C LYS A 194 4.05 -0.87 -28.75
N SER A 195 3.08 -0.14 -29.30
CA SER A 195 3.31 0.69 -30.50
C SER A 195 4.01 2.02 -30.21
N GLY A 196 4.12 2.42 -28.93
CA GLY A 196 4.57 3.75 -28.52
C GLY A 196 3.62 4.90 -28.89
N LYS A 197 2.55 4.60 -29.65
CA LYS A 197 1.54 5.57 -30.09
C LYS A 197 0.29 5.43 -29.22
N VAL A 198 0.14 6.34 -28.27
CA VAL A 198 -1.07 6.45 -27.43
C VAL A 198 -2.31 6.49 -28.31
N ASN A 199 -3.27 5.61 -28.04
CA ASN A 199 -4.61 5.72 -28.61
C ASN A 199 -5.46 6.67 -27.74
N PRO A 200 -5.80 7.89 -28.20
CA PRO A 200 -6.55 8.85 -27.39
C PRO A 200 -7.97 8.38 -27.05
N GLN A 201 -8.49 7.35 -27.73
CA GLN A 201 -9.81 6.77 -27.44
C GLN A 201 -9.74 5.61 -26.43
N PHE A 202 -8.54 5.20 -26.01
CA PHE A 202 -8.37 4.11 -25.07
C PHE A 202 -8.34 4.66 -23.63
N PRO A 203 -9.05 4.03 -22.67
CA PRO A 203 -9.10 4.49 -21.29
C PRO A 203 -7.83 4.10 -20.52
N TYR A 204 -6.71 4.73 -20.85
CA TYR A 204 -5.47 4.54 -20.11
C TYR A 204 -5.60 5.01 -18.66
N MET A 205 -4.87 4.34 -17.77
CA MET A 205 -4.74 4.70 -16.37
C MET A 205 -3.28 4.96 -16.05
N LEU A 206 -3.05 5.89 -15.14
CA LEU A 206 -1.74 6.22 -14.59
C LEU A 206 -1.64 5.65 -13.18
N HIS A 207 -0.58 4.89 -12.91
CA HIS A 207 -0.28 4.44 -11.55
C HIS A 207 0.25 5.60 -10.70
N LEU A 208 -0.33 5.80 -9.51
CA LEU A 208 0.16 6.77 -8.53
C LEU A 208 1.21 6.08 -7.66
N GLY A 209 2.39 6.68 -7.49
CA GLY A 209 3.55 6.07 -6.79
C GLY A 209 3.35 5.78 -5.30
N ILE A 210 2.14 5.97 -4.77
CA ILE A 210 1.76 5.74 -3.39
C ILE A 210 1.40 4.28 -3.13
N GLN A 211 1.96 3.71 -2.07
CA GLN A 211 1.86 2.27 -1.83
C GLN A 211 1.56 1.99 -0.36
N SER A 212 0.72 1.00 -0.10
CA SER A 212 0.50 0.45 1.24
C SER A 212 0.84 -1.03 1.27
N TYR A 213 1.58 -1.44 2.29
CA TYR A 213 2.07 -2.80 2.47
C TYR A 213 1.51 -3.40 3.75
N ASP A 214 1.22 -4.69 3.73
CA ASP A 214 1.17 -5.48 4.96
C ASP A 214 2.57 -5.46 5.59
N ALA A 215 2.67 -5.09 6.87
CA ALA A 215 3.97 -4.87 7.52
C ALA A 215 4.86 -6.13 7.52
N LYS A 216 4.28 -7.33 7.57
CA LYS A 216 5.05 -8.59 7.47
C LYS A 216 5.51 -8.83 6.04
N PHE A 217 4.67 -8.52 5.07
CA PHE A 217 5.03 -8.63 3.67
C PHE A 217 6.11 -7.63 3.26
N LEU A 218 6.13 -6.41 3.82
CA LEU A 218 7.18 -5.44 3.52
C LEU A 218 8.59 -6.00 3.79
N LYS A 219 8.76 -6.76 4.88
CA LYS A 219 10.00 -7.50 5.14
C LYS A 219 10.31 -8.51 4.03
N ILE A 220 9.34 -9.35 3.68
CA ILE A 220 9.49 -10.34 2.60
C ILE A 220 9.86 -9.64 1.28
N TYR A 221 9.20 -8.54 0.96
CA TYR A 221 9.44 -7.76 -0.26
C TYR A 221 10.90 -7.31 -0.40
N THR A 222 11.54 -6.90 0.70
CA THR A 222 12.97 -6.50 0.67
C THR A 222 13.93 -7.68 0.46
N GLU A 223 13.50 -8.90 0.76
CA GLU A 223 14.27 -10.14 0.57
C GLU A 223 14.04 -10.76 -0.83
N LEU A 224 12.93 -10.40 -1.49
CA LEU A 224 12.64 -10.85 -2.86
C LEU A 224 13.67 -10.31 -3.85
N GLN A 225 14.14 -11.19 -4.74
CA GLN A 225 15.00 -10.81 -5.84
C GLN A 225 14.23 -9.94 -6.85
N PRO A 226 14.90 -8.99 -7.52
CA PRO A 226 14.30 -8.26 -8.63
C PRO A 226 13.78 -9.22 -9.70
N THR A 227 12.62 -8.90 -10.28
CA THR A 227 11.96 -9.74 -11.29
C THR A 227 12.03 -9.11 -12.68
N PRO A 228 11.93 -9.89 -13.77
CA PRO A 228 12.11 -9.37 -15.13
C PRO A 228 11.20 -8.20 -15.47
N LEU A 229 9.89 -8.26 -15.17
CA LEU A 229 8.99 -7.15 -15.50
C LEU A 229 9.23 -5.94 -14.59
N GLN A 230 9.53 -6.15 -13.31
CA GLN A 230 9.95 -5.07 -12.43
C GLN A 230 11.16 -4.32 -12.98
N LEU A 231 12.18 -5.04 -13.47
CA LEU A 231 13.39 -4.42 -14.03
C LEU A 231 13.14 -3.74 -15.38
N GLU A 232 12.27 -4.31 -16.21
CA GLU A 232 11.96 -3.75 -17.54
C GLU A 232 11.13 -2.47 -17.45
N GLU A 233 10.14 -2.42 -16.54
CA GLU A 233 9.22 -1.28 -16.42
C GLU A 233 9.55 -0.34 -15.26
N ASP A 234 10.52 -0.70 -14.41
CA ASP A 234 10.88 -0.01 -13.16
C ASP A 234 9.70 0.16 -12.19
N LEU A 235 8.84 -0.87 -12.11
CA LEU A 235 7.60 -0.86 -11.32
C LEU A 235 7.61 -1.87 -10.18
N GLU A 236 7.68 -1.37 -8.96
CA GLU A 236 7.71 -2.17 -7.72
C GLU A 236 6.53 -3.14 -7.55
N GLN A 237 5.34 -2.76 -7.99
CA GLN A 237 4.15 -3.61 -7.94
C GLN A 237 4.27 -4.87 -8.80
N LEU A 238 5.10 -4.86 -9.86
CA LEU A 238 5.30 -6.04 -10.70
C LEU A 238 6.05 -7.13 -9.94
N LYS A 239 7.00 -6.77 -9.06
CA LYS A 239 7.65 -7.74 -8.16
C LYS A 239 6.65 -8.45 -7.24
N VAL A 240 5.61 -7.74 -6.80
CA VAL A 240 4.52 -8.32 -6.00
C VAL A 240 3.74 -9.35 -6.83
N LEU A 241 3.33 -8.98 -8.04
CA LEU A 241 2.54 -9.83 -8.94
C LEU A 241 3.32 -11.05 -9.45
N GLU A 242 4.56 -10.88 -9.89
CA GLU A 242 5.40 -11.94 -10.46
C GLU A 242 5.73 -13.02 -9.42
N ASN A 243 5.79 -12.67 -8.13
CA ASN A 243 5.96 -13.62 -7.04
C ASN A 243 4.63 -14.25 -6.55
N GLY A 244 3.52 -14.03 -7.27
CA GLY A 244 2.22 -14.66 -7.01
C GLY A 244 1.44 -14.06 -5.84
N TYR A 245 1.85 -12.90 -5.32
CA TYR A 245 1.12 -12.21 -4.26
C TYR A 245 -0.05 -11.42 -4.82
N LYS A 246 -1.13 -11.35 -4.04
CA LYS A 246 -2.31 -10.55 -4.38
C LYS A 246 -2.10 -9.10 -3.96
N MET A 247 -2.59 -8.19 -4.79
CA MET A 247 -2.64 -6.77 -4.48
C MET A 247 -4.03 -6.18 -4.74
N LYS A 248 -4.26 -4.99 -4.21
CA LYS A 248 -5.41 -4.16 -4.54
C LYS A 248 -4.98 -2.90 -5.29
N VAL A 249 -5.89 -2.43 -6.13
CA VAL A 249 -5.74 -1.18 -6.87
C VAL A 249 -7.04 -0.44 -6.71
N ILE A 250 -6.99 0.80 -6.20
CA ILE A 250 -8.15 1.69 -6.19
C ILE A 250 -8.08 2.64 -7.37
N LYS A 251 -9.22 3.00 -7.93
CA LYS A 251 -9.30 4.08 -8.91
C LYS A 251 -9.68 5.37 -8.19
N VAL A 252 -8.94 6.44 -8.45
CA VAL A 252 -9.19 7.78 -7.90
C VAL A 252 -9.34 8.79 -9.02
N ASP A 253 -9.97 9.92 -8.72
CA ASP A 253 -10.02 11.09 -9.60
C ASP A 253 -9.01 12.09 -9.06
N HIS A 254 -7.74 11.90 -9.46
CA HIS A 254 -6.61 12.68 -8.96
C HIS A 254 -5.75 13.15 -10.12
N GLU A 255 -5.31 14.39 -10.07
CA GLU A 255 -4.30 14.90 -10.98
C GLU A 255 -2.92 14.74 -10.32
N ALA A 256 -2.09 13.87 -10.88
CA ALA A 256 -0.78 13.57 -10.33
C ALA A 256 0.18 14.75 -10.54
N HIS A 257 0.59 15.39 -9.45
CA HIS A 257 1.43 16.58 -9.43
C HIS A 257 2.71 16.35 -8.61
N GLY A 258 3.58 15.47 -9.11
CA GLY A 258 4.91 15.26 -8.54
C GLY A 258 5.89 16.37 -8.93
N VAL A 259 6.87 16.64 -8.08
CA VAL A 259 8.04 17.45 -8.44
C VAL A 259 9.14 16.48 -8.81
N ASP A 260 9.80 16.59 -9.97
CA ASP A 260 10.97 15.76 -10.30
C ASP A 260 12.18 16.58 -10.71
N VAL A 261 11.93 17.70 -11.37
CA VAL A 261 12.93 18.68 -11.76
C VAL A 261 12.61 20.05 -11.15
N PRO A 262 13.58 20.97 -11.04
CA PRO A 262 13.36 22.29 -10.47
C PRO A 262 12.18 23.06 -11.10
N GLU A 263 11.93 22.88 -12.40
CA GLU A 263 10.86 23.54 -13.15
C GLU A 263 9.46 23.10 -12.71
N ASP A 264 9.31 21.96 -12.03
CA ASP A 264 8.01 21.51 -11.53
C ASP A 264 7.56 22.33 -10.32
N VAL A 265 8.48 22.94 -9.57
CA VAL A 265 8.16 23.76 -8.39
C VAL A 265 7.19 24.88 -8.76
N GLU A 266 7.45 25.62 -9.84
CA GLU A 266 6.58 26.73 -10.27
C GLU A 266 5.16 26.23 -10.62
N LYS A 267 5.06 25.05 -11.24
CA LYS A 267 3.75 24.44 -11.56
C LYS A 267 2.97 24.11 -10.29
N ILE A 268 3.64 23.50 -9.30
CA ILE A 268 3.04 23.21 -7.99
C ILE A 268 2.60 24.50 -7.29
N GLU A 269 3.44 25.53 -7.26
CA GLU A 269 3.08 26.80 -6.62
C GLU A 269 1.85 27.45 -7.27
N ASN A 270 1.75 27.41 -8.61
CA ASN A 270 0.59 27.94 -9.32
C ASN A 270 -0.68 27.15 -9.01
N LEU A 271 -0.62 25.82 -9.02
CA LEU A 271 -1.74 24.96 -8.65
C LEU A 271 -2.19 25.21 -7.20
N MET A 272 -1.24 25.35 -6.27
CA MET A 272 -1.55 25.68 -4.88
C MET A 272 -2.27 27.02 -4.75
N ARG A 273 -1.83 28.05 -5.48
CA ARG A 273 -2.49 29.37 -5.49
C ARG A 273 -3.91 29.28 -6.05
N GLU A 274 -4.12 28.54 -7.13
CA GLU A 274 -5.45 28.32 -7.72
C GLU A 274 -6.40 27.59 -6.76
N GLN A 275 -5.87 26.64 -6.00
CA GLN A 275 -6.63 25.85 -5.01
C GLN A 275 -6.74 26.54 -3.64
N ASN A 276 -6.19 27.74 -3.48
CA ASN A 276 -6.09 28.46 -2.19
C ASN A 276 -5.41 27.63 -1.07
N LEU A 277 -4.41 26.83 -1.44
CA LEU A 277 -3.55 26.11 -0.51
C LEU A 277 -2.38 27.02 -0.11
N SER A 278 -2.26 27.30 1.19
CA SER A 278 -1.19 28.14 1.77
C SER A 278 0.04 27.32 2.11
#